data_AF-A0A538E6U4-F1
#
_entry.id   AF-A0A538E6U4-F1
#
_cell.length_a   1.000
_cell.length_b   1.000
_cell.length_c   1.000
_cell.angle_alpha   90.00
_cell.angle_beta   90.00
_cell.angle_gamma   90.00
#
_symmetry.space_group_name_H-M   'P 1'
#
loop_
_entity.id
_entity.type
_entity.pdbx_description
1 polymer ?
#
loop_
_entity_poly.entity_id
_entity_poly.type
_entity_poly.pdbx_seq_one_letter_code
_entity_poly.pdbx_strand_id
1 'polypeptide(L)' 'VPFVRSGDLASAFAEAASAASGGDVVLLSPACASYDQFENFEARGDAFRRLAQELR' A
#
# COMPACT_ATOMS: atom_id res chain seq x y z
N VAL A 1 16.12 -9.65 -7.22
CA VAL A 1 14.67 -9.80 -6.96
C VAL A 1 13.96 -8.68 -7.70
N PRO A 2 12.97 -8.95 -8.56
CA PRO A 2 12.24 -7.90 -9.27
C PRO A 2 11.45 -7.01 -8.30
N PHE A 3 11.41 -5.71 -8.57
CA PHE A 3 10.64 -4.73 -7.80
C PHE A 3 10.18 -3.57 -8.69
N VAL A 4 9.14 -2.87 -8.26
CA VAL A 4 8.64 -1.62 -8.87
C VAL A 4 8.81 -0.50 -7.84
N ARG A 5 9.22 0.70 -8.29
CA ARG A 5 9.27 1.89 -7.43
C ARG A 5 8.01 2.70 -7.64
N SER A 6 7.20 2.76 -6.59
CA SER A 6 5.99 3.58 -6.54
C SER A 6 6.25 4.72 -5.55
N GLY A 7 6.08 5.97 -5.98
CA GLY A 7 6.53 7.14 -5.20
C GLY A 7 5.79 7.34 -3.87
N ASP A 8 4.54 6.88 -3.78
CA ASP A 8 3.70 6.97 -2.59
C ASP A 8 2.85 5.70 -2.40
N LEU A 9 2.22 5.61 -1.22
CA LEU A 9 1.38 4.46 -0.86
C LEU A 9 0.20 4.24 -1.81
N ALA A 10 -0.41 5.31 -2.33
CA ALA A 10 -1.58 5.20 -3.19
C ALA A 10 -1.20 4.59 -4.55
N SER A 11 -0.09 5.05 -5.12
CA SER A 11 0.48 4.52 -6.36
C SER A 11 0.91 3.06 -6.17
N ALA A 12 1.59 2.75 -5.05
CA ALA A 12 1.99 1.38 -4.71
C ALA A 12 0.79 0.44 -4.59
N PHE A 13 -0.29 0.90 -3.95
CA PHE A 13 -1.51 0.14 -3.79
C PHE A 13 -2.17 -0.13 -5.15
N ALA A 14 -2.32 0.88 -6.00
CA ALA A 14 -2.93 0.74 -7.33
C ALA A 14 -2.17 -0.25 -8.21
N GLU A 15 -0.83 -0.17 -8.23
CA GLU A 15 0.04 -1.09 -8.98
C GLU A 15 -0.08 -2.52 -8.43
N ALA A 16 -0.05 -2.71 -7.11
CA ALA A 16 -0.19 -4.03 -6.49
C ALA A 16 -1.59 -4.64 -6.72
N ALA A 17 -2.64 -3.83 -6.59
CA ALA A 17 -4.02 -4.26 -6.83
C ALA A 17 -4.26 -4.64 -8.30
N SER A 18 -3.69 -3.89 -9.25
CA SER A 18 -3.78 -4.21 -10.66
C SER A 18 -3.01 -5.48 -11.05
N ALA A 19 -1.97 -5.83 -10.30
CA ALA A 19 -1.16 -7.03 -10.55
C ALA A 19 -1.72 -8.29 -9.86
N ALA A 20 -2.53 -8.13 -8.82
CA ALA A 20 -3.10 -9.24 -8.05
C ALA A 20 -4.27 -9.91 -8.78
N SER A 21 -4.38 -11.23 -8.63
CA SER A 21 -5.50 -12.03 -9.13
C SER A 21 -6.37 -12.55 -7.98
N GLY A 22 -7.53 -13.12 -8.32
CA GLY A 22 -8.44 -13.71 -7.33
C GLY A 22 -7.73 -14.78 -6.49
N GLY A 23 -7.69 -14.57 -5.17
CA GLY A 23 -7.03 -15.46 -4.20
C GLY A 23 -5.67 -14.97 -3.71
N ASP A 24 -5.08 -13.96 -4.37
CA ASP A 24 -3.82 -13.36 -3.92
C ASP A 24 -4.02 -12.44 -2.70
N VAL A 25 -2.90 -12.16 -2.02
CA VAL A 25 -2.86 -11.24 -0.86
C VAL A 25 -1.94 -10.07 -1.17
N VAL A 26 -2.47 -8.86 -1.02
CA VAL A 26 -1.68 -7.62 -1.02
C VAL A 26 -1.37 -7.24 0.43
N LEU A 27 -0.09 -7.21 0.79
CA LEU A 27 0.39 -6.93 2.15
C LEU A 27 1.14 -5.60 2.22
N LEU A 28 0.70 -4.72 3.13
CA LEU A 28 1.50 -3.57 3.57
C LEU A 28 2.48 -3.98 4.67
N SER A 29 3.77 -4.12 4.34
CA SER A 29 4.85 -4.39 5.30
C SER A 29 6.10 -3.54 4.97
N PRO A 30 6.10 -2.24 5.33
CA PRO A 30 7.08 -1.28 4.81
C PRO A 30 8.46 -1.35 5.47
N ALA A 31 8.62 -2.09 6.57
CA ALA A 31 9.87 -2.22 7.34
C ALA A 31 10.54 -0.88 7.76
N CYS A 32 9.84 0.25 7.65
CA CYS A 32 10.35 1.59 7.89
C CYS A 32 9.32 2.47 8.64
N ALA A 33 9.83 3.52 9.30
CA ALA A 33 9.00 4.58 9.86
C ALA A 33 8.15 5.26 8.76
N SER A 34 7.09 5.95 9.17
CA SER A 34 6.10 6.54 8.26
C SER A 34 6.23 8.06 8.06
N TYR A 35 7.14 8.70 8.81
CA TYR A 35 7.18 10.15 8.99
C TYR A 35 7.54 10.96 7.74
N ASP A 36 7.96 10.31 6.67
CA ASP A 36 8.20 10.92 5.37
C ASP A 36 6.91 11.28 4.62
N GLN A 37 5.84 10.50 4.80
CA GLN A 37 4.56 10.66 4.09
C GLN A 37 3.34 10.76 5.01
N PHE A 38 3.47 10.37 6.29
CA PHE A 38 2.37 10.27 7.25
C PHE A 38 2.79 10.71 8.64
N GLU A 39 1.84 11.26 9.41
CA GLU A 39 2.08 11.70 10.80
C GLU A 39 2.53 10.54 11.72
N ASN A 40 1.99 9.34 11.51
CA ASN A 40 2.31 8.13 12.30
C ASN A 40 1.97 6.87 11.50
N PHE A 41 2.28 5.70 12.07
CA PHE A 41 2.09 4.42 11.36
C PHE A 41 0.61 4.04 11.26
N GLU A 42 -0.22 4.48 12.19
CA GLU A 42 -1.67 4.30 12.18
C GLU A 42 -2.30 5.04 11.00
N ALA A 43 -1.93 6.31 10.77
CA ALA A 43 -2.39 7.11 9.64
C ALA A 43 -2.03 6.46 8.29
N ARG A 44 -0.82 5.87 8.18
CA ARG A 44 -0.41 5.08 7.00
C ARG A 44 -1.27 3.83 6.82
N GLY A 45 -1.55 3.12 7.92
CA GLY A 45 -2.40 1.93 7.92
C GLY A 45 -3.85 2.23 7.55
N ASP A 46 -4.39 3.34 8.06
CA ASP A 46 -5.75 3.78 7.75
C ASP A 46 -5.89 4.24 6.29
N ALA A 47 -4.86 4.89 5.73
CA ALA A 47 -4.82 5.18 4.30
C ALA A 47 -4.88 3.90 3.46
N PHE A 48 -4.10 2.86 3.80
CA PHE A 48 -4.15 1.57 3.11
C PHE A 48 -5.52 0.88 3.24
N ARG A 49 -6.13 0.90 4.43
CA ARG A 49 -7.48 0.35 4.64
C ARG A 49 -8.53 1.08 3.79
N ARG A 50 -8.43 2.40 3.68
CA ARG A 50 -9.35 3.21 2.89
C ARG A 50 -9.27 2.86 1.41
N LEU A 51 -8.06 2.78 0.85
CA LEU A 51 -7.82 2.34 -0.51
C LEU A 51 -8.37 0.93 -0.77
N ALA A 52 -8.17 0.00 0.17
CA ALA A 52 -8.71 -1.35 0.07
C ALA A 52 -10.25 -1.41 0.14
N GLN A 53 -10.89 -0.47 0.84
CA GLN A 53 -12.35 -0.36 0.88
C GLN A 53 -12.92 0.25 -0.41
N GLU A 54 -12.20 1.20 -1.02
CA GLU A 54 -12.60 1.86 -2.28
C GLU A 54 -12.46 0.95 -3.51
N LEU A 55 -11.62 -0.08 -3.44
CA LEU A 55 -11.45 -1.08 -4.51
C LEU A 55 -12.60 -2.11 -4.59
N ARG A 56 -13.41 -2.24 -3.53
CA ARG A 56 -14.53 -3.19 -3.47
C ARG A 56 -15.70 -2.78 -4.35
#